data_AF-A0A8I1B0D2-F1
#
_entry.id   AF-A0A8I1B0D2-F1
#
_cell.length_a   1.000
_cell.length_b   1.000
_cell.length_c   1.000
_cell.angle_alpha   90.00
_cell.angle_beta   90.00
_cell.angle_gamma   90.00
#
_symmetry.space_group_name_H-M   'P 1'
#
loop_
_entity.id
_entity.type
_entity.pdbx_description
1 polymer ?
#
loop_
_entity_poly.entity_id
_entity_poly.type
_entity_poly.pdbx_seq_one_letter_code
_entity_poly.pdbx_strand_id
1 'polypeptide(L)'
;MLVPNESALRRVYIGRHRYFCPRPFFDRRAASANSLNISERLARSEVEPPVARCALPIPQACDRLKGPPTLHGKISTDLLPAPWLVVGDILNHERLKMIDDDFVRARTALRSFMSEMNHWEKDFYKQKRSALEGGLDVSEVDDCARKALSGIFERWTLQDKASQGRLIDLGCSDPPTYDPETDVEDGVESTGGEVVFIIRQTVGMLAISRITMKNDAGEWRVRKKEFINFKGKWQRSVL
;
A
#
# COMPACT_ATOMS: atom_id res chain seq x y z
N MET A 1 5.59 -12.66 17.35
CA MET A 1 6.02 -11.30 16.97
C MET A 1 7.55 -11.32 16.87
N LEU A 2 8.10 -11.34 15.65
CA LEU A 2 9.55 -11.33 15.44
C LEU A 2 9.98 -9.90 15.09
N VAL A 3 10.73 -9.26 15.98
CA VAL A 3 11.40 -7.97 15.74
C VAL A 3 12.58 -8.23 14.80
N PRO A 4 12.81 -7.45 13.72
CA PRO A 4 13.96 -7.66 12.86
C PRO A 4 15.28 -7.39 13.60
N ASN A 5 16.21 -8.33 13.50
CA ASN A 5 17.53 -8.32 14.13
C ASN A 5 18.45 -7.27 13.45
N GLU A 6 19.13 -6.43 14.24
CA GLU A 6 20.06 -5.37 13.77
C GLU A 6 21.17 -5.88 12.83
N SER A 7 21.46 -7.18 12.85
CA SER A 7 22.48 -7.79 12.00
C SER A 7 22.15 -7.83 10.50
N ALA A 8 20.91 -7.48 10.11
CA ALA A 8 20.47 -7.46 8.70
C ALA A 8 20.74 -6.15 7.95
N LEU A 9 21.17 -5.07 8.61
CA LEU A 9 21.39 -3.76 7.97
C LEU A 9 22.88 -3.46 7.80
N ARG A 10 23.27 -2.93 6.62
CA ARG A 10 24.60 -2.34 6.40
C ARG A 10 24.47 -0.83 6.53
N ARG A 11 25.25 -0.25 7.46
CA ARG A 11 25.36 1.20 7.61
C ARG A 11 26.24 1.72 6.49
N VAL A 12 25.69 2.54 5.59
CA VAL A 12 26.44 3.17 4.50
C VAL A 12 26.40 4.67 4.69
N TYR A 13 27.58 5.28 4.66
CA TYR A 13 27.75 6.73 4.73
C TYR A 13 28.05 7.23 3.32
N ILE A 14 27.22 8.15 2.82
CA ILE A 14 27.50 8.92 1.60
C ILE A 14 27.50 10.39 2.02
N GLY A 15 28.67 11.02 2.01
CA GLY A 15 28.86 12.37 2.55
C GLY A 15 28.55 12.46 4.05
N ARG A 16 27.78 13.49 4.45
CA ARG A 16 27.34 13.71 5.86
C ARG A 16 26.03 13.02 6.21
N HIS A 17 25.43 12.27 5.29
CA HIS A 17 24.09 11.69 5.46
C HIS A 17 24.13 10.19 5.73
N ARG A 18 23.17 9.73 6.55
CA ARG A 18 23.07 8.36 7.05
C ARG A 18 22.06 7.59 6.22
N TYR A 19 22.48 6.48 5.63
CA TYR A 19 21.60 5.57 4.89
C TYR A 19 21.54 4.19 5.56
N PHE A 20 20.36 3.59 5.56
CA PHE A 20 20.14 2.21 5.99
C PHE A 20 19.78 1.36 4.77
N CYS A 21 20.73 0.54 4.32
CA CYS A 21 20.45 -0.47 3.29
C CYS A 21 20.29 -1.86 3.94
N PRO A 22 19.31 -2.67 3.51
CA PRO A 22 19.32 -4.11 3.77
C PRO A 22 20.61 -4.73 3.22
N ARG A 23 21.21 -5.67 3.96
CA ARG A 23 22.28 -6.50 3.39
C ARG A 23 21.66 -7.39 2.31
N PRO A 24 22.26 -7.47 1.10
CA PRO A 24 21.94 -8.58 0.21
C PRO A 24 22.24 -9.88 0.95
N PHE A 25 21.31 -10.84 0.86
CA PHE A 25 21.47 -12.19 1.37
C PHE A 25 22.56 -12.89 0.54
N PHE A 26 23.82 -12.64 0.87
CA PHE A 26 24.94 -13.40 0.29
C PHE A 26 25.02 -14.73 1.04
N ASP A 27 24.45 -15.78 0.45
CA ASP A 27 24.71 -17.14 0.87
C ASP A 27 26.17 -17.49 0.57
N ARG A 28 27.02 -17.47 1.61
CA ARG A 28 28.43 -17.87 1.52
C ARG A 28 28.62 -19.36 1.23
N ARG A 29 27.57 -20.20 1.17
CA ARG A 29 27.68 -21.62 0.79
C ARG A 29 27.50 -21.88 -0.70
N ALA A 30 27.09 -20.89 -1.50
CA ALA A 30 26.94 -21.05 -2.95
C ALA A 30 28.17 -20.59 -3.76
N ALA A 31 29.27 -20.22 -3.09
CA ALA A 31 30.50 -19.75 -3.74
C ALA A 31 31.62 -20.80 -3.66
N SER A 32 31.39 -22.02 -4.18
CA SER A 32 32.51 -22.90 -4.57
C SER A 32 32.18 -23.93 -5.67
N ALA A 33 31.07 -23.78 -6.40
CA ALA A 33 30.78 -24.67 -7.52
C ALA A 33 29.89 -23.96 -8.56
N ASN A 34 30.52 -23.11 -9.39
CA ASN A 34 30.16 -22.88 -10.80
C ASN A 34 30.94 -21.69 -11.35
N SER A 35 32.24 -21.85 -11.49
CA SER A 35 33.00 -21.12 -12.50
C SER A 35 32.86 -21.87 -13.84
N LEU A 36 31.69 -21.81 -14.48
CA LEU A 36 31.52 -22.32 -15.84
C LEU A 36 30.66 -21.37 -16.69
N ASN A 37 31.32 -20.89 -17.74
CA ASN A 37 30.88 -20.17 -18.94
C ASN A 37 29.38 -19.98 -19.17
N ILE A 38 28.98 -18.73 -19.34
CA ILE A 38 27.64 -18.28 -19.71
C ILE A 38 27.27 -18.64 -21.18
N SER A 39 28.23 -19.12 -21.98
CA SER A 39 28.03 -19.43 -23.40
C SER A 39 27.37 -20.79 -23.70
N GLU A 40 27.12 -21.66 -22.71
CA GLU A 40 26.54 -23.01 -22.95
C GLU A 40 25.07 -23.17 -22.54
N ARG A 41 24.42 -22.13 -21.99
CA ARG A 41 23.01 -22.20 -21.55
C ARG A 41 21.97 -21.86 -22.63
N LEU A 42 22.39 -21.54 -23.84
CA LEU A 42 21.48 -21.18 -24.94
C LEU A 42 21.09 -22.35 -25.87
N ALA A 43 21.46 -23.59 -25.57
CA ALA A 43 21.28 -24.71 -26.51
C ALA A 43 20.25 -25.78 -26.13
N ARG A 44 19.37 -25.58 -25.13
CA ARG A 44 18.31 -26.55 -24.82
C ARG A 44 17.01 -25.86 -24.38
N SER A 45 16.17 -25.51 -25.34
CA SER A 45 14.78 -25.13 -25.13
C SER A 45 13.94 -25.75 -26.24
N GLU A 46 13.40 -26.95 -26.01
CA GLU A 46 12.22 -27.44 -26.73
C GLU A 46 11.39 -28.35 -25.81
N VAL A 47 10.07 -28.38 -26.08
CA VAL A 47 9.01 -29.32 -25.63
C VAL A 47 8.36 -28.97 -24.27
N GLU A 48 7.04 -28.80 -24.04
CA GLU A 48 5.75 -28.70 -24.77
C GLU A 48 4.70 -28.22 -23.70
N PRO A 49 3.53 -27.65 -24.05
CA PRO A 49 2.54 -27.15 -23.09
C PRO A 49 1.46 -28.20 -22.73
N PRO A 50 0.88 -28.19 -21.50
CA PRO A 50 -0.23 -29.08 -21.19
C PRO A 50 -1.59 -28.56 -21.68
N VAL A 51 -2.28 -29.50 -22.30
CA VAL A 51 -3.59 -29.48 -22.96
C VAL A 51 -4.76 -29.12 -22.04
N ALA A 52 -5.66 -28.29 -22.57
CA ALA A 52 -6.97 -27.95 -22.02
C ALA A 52 -7.95 -29.14 -22.06
N ARG A 53 -8.81 -29.27 -21.04
CA ARG A 53 -10.03 -30.09 -21.11
C ARG A 53 -11.25 -29.30 -20.62
N CYS A 54 -12.12 -29.00 -21.57
CA CYS A 54 -13.49 -28.56 -21.36
C CYS A 54 -14.37 -29.72 -20.88
N ALA A 55 -15.37 -29.42 -20.04
CA ALA A 55 -16.55 -30.25 -19.86
C ALA A 55 -17.80 -29.36 -19.67
N LEU A 56 -18.81 -29.60 -20.52
CA LEU A 56 -20.21 -29.17 -20.45
C LEU A 56 -21.07 -30.46 -20.57
N PRO A 57 -22.41 -30.46 -20.48
CA PRO A 57 -23.31 -29.95 -19.43
C PRO A 57 -24.39 -30.99 -18.97
N ILE A 58 -25.00 -30.77 -17.79
CA ILE A 58 -26.39 -31.01 -17.27
C ILE A 58 -27.17 -32.31 -17.66
N PRO A 59 -28.01 -32.86 -16.75
CA PRO A 59 -29.46 -32.73 -16.99
C PRO A 59 -30.32 -32.33 -15.78
N GLN A 60 -31.45 -31.70 -16.12
CA GLN A 60 -32.53 -31.20 -15.29
C GLN A 60 -33.27 -32.30 -14.51
N ALA A 61 -33.93 -31.90 -13.42
CA ALA A 61 -35.19 -32.49 -13.01
C ALA A 61 -36.13 -31.41 -12.44
N CYS A 62 -37.21 -31.15 -13.17
CA CYS A 62 -38.44 -30.54 -12.66
C CYS A 62 -39.18 -31.57 -11.79
N ASP A 63 -39.85 -31.11 -10.72
CA ASP A 63 -41.25 -31.45 -10.40
C ASP A 63 -41.59 -31.20 -8.91
N ARG A 64 -42.42 -30.18 -8.64
CA ARG A 64 -43.77 -30.30 -8.06
C ARG A 64 -44.21 -29.03 -7.33
N LEU A 65 -45.22 -28.42 -7.92
CA LEU A 65 -46.18 -27.54 -7.28
C LEU A 65 -46.85 -28.24 -6.07
N LYS A 66 -46.83 -27.59 -4.91
CA LYS A 66 -47.91 -27.65 -3.91
C LYS A 66 -48.12 -26.24 -3.34
N GLY A 67 -49.40 -25.88 -3.21
CA GLY A 67 -49.91 -24.52 -3.04
C GLY A 67 -49.61 -23.86 -1.69
N PRO A 68 -50.12 -22.63 -1.50
CA PRO A 68 -49.75 -21.78 -0.38
C PRO A 68 -50.40 -22.27 0.92
N PRO A 69 -49.71 -22.26 2.06
CA PRO A 69 -50.39 -22.33 3.34
C PRO A 69 -51.01 -20.96 3.64
N THR A 70 -52.33 -20.95 3.73
CA THR A 70 -53.15 -19.85 4.22
C THR A 70 -52.76 -19.56 5.68
N LEU A 71 -51.95 -18.53 5.90
CA LEU A 71 -51.74 -17.95 7.23
C LEU A 71 -52.81 -16.89 7.47
N HIS A 72 -53.88 -17.27 8.17
CA HIS A 72 -54.68 -16.32 8.93
C HIS A 72 -53.84 -15.81 10.12
N GLY A 73 -52.91 -14.90 9.83
CA GLY A 73 -52.26 -14.05 10.81
C GLY A 73 -53.02 -12.73 10.86
N LYS A 74 -53.71 -12.47 11.97
CA LYS A 74 -54.24 -11.15 12.30
C LYS A 74 -53.09 -10.15 12.15
N ILE A 75 -53.27 -9.12 11.32
CA ILE A 75 -52.42 -7.93 11.36
C ILE A 75 -52.71 -7.30 12.73
N SER A 76 -51.91 -7.63 13.73
CA SER A 76 -51.81 -6.84 14.96
C SER A 76 -51.16 -5.53 14.53
N THR A 77 -51.95 -4.47 14.55
CA THR A 77 -51.55 -3.09 14.28
C THR A 77 -50.77 -2.48 15.45
N ASP A 78 -50.17 -3.31 16.30
CA ASP A 78 -49.51 -2.85 17.50
C ASP A 78 -48.02 -2.68 17.24
N LEU A 79 -47.58 -1.44 17.49
CA LEU A 79 -46.20 -0.97 17.54
C LEU A 79 -45.60 -0.60 16.17
N LEU A 80 -46.18 0.44 15.55
CA LEU A 80 -45.31 1.36 14.82
C LEU A 80 -44.27 1.90 15.81
N PRO A 81 -42.96 1.77 15.53
CA PRO A 81 -41.92 2.31 16.39
C PRO A 81 -42.16 3.81 16.60
N ALA A 82 -41.96 4.28 17.83
CA ALA A 82 -42.19 5.68 18.15
C ALA A 82 -41.41 6.57 17.16
N PRO A 83 -41.97 7.68 16.65
CA PRO A 83 -41.38 8.44 15.55
C PRO A 83 -39.91 8.84 15.75
N TRP A 84 -39.48 9.04 17.01
CA TRP A 84 -38.11 9.37 17.37
C TRP A 84 -37.11 8.19 17.28
N LEU A 85 -37.57 6.94 17.44
CA LEU A 85 -36.74 5.74 17.19
C LEU A 85 -36.43 5.63 15.69
N VAL A 86 -37.42 5.86 14.83
CA VAL A 86 -37.25 5.83 13.36
C VAL A 86 -36.28 6.92 12.90
N VAL A 87 -36.39 8.13 13.44
CA VAL A 87 -35.44 9.22 13.13
C VAL A 87 -34.03 8.91 13.62
N GLY A 88 -33.88 8.31 14.82
CA GLY A 88 -32.59 7.87 15.33
C GLY A 88 -31.94 6.79 14.45
N ASP A 89 -32.72 5.83 13.97
CA ASP A 89 -32.25 4.76 13.09
C ASP A 89 -31.84 5.29 11.70
N ILE A 90 -32.60 6.25 11.14
CA ILE A 90 -32.27 6.91 9.87
C ILE A 90 -30.96 7.71 9.98
N LEU A 91 -30.81 8.52 11.04
CA LEU A 91 -29.60 9.32 11.26
C LEU A 91 -28.36 8.45 11.48
N ASN A 92 -28.52 7.31 12.17
CA ASN A 92 -27.43 6.34 12.33
C ASN A 92 -27.08 5.66 11.01
N HIS A 93 -28.08 5.31 10.19
CA HIS A 93 -27.84 4.69 8.89
C HIS A 93 -27.13 5.65 7.92
N GLU A 94 -27.54 6.91 7.84
CA GLU A 94 -26.88 7.93 7.02
C GLU A 94 -25.45 8.20 7.49
N ARG A 95 -25.23 8.27 8.81
CA ARG A 95 -23.89 8.44 9.38
C ARG A 95 -22.97 7.27 9.06
N LEU A 96 -23.45 6.03 9.19
CA LEU A 96 -22.68 4.84 8.86
C LEU A 96 -22.34 4.78 7.36
N LYS A 97 -23.30 5.15 6.50
CA LYS A 97 -23.09 5.23 5.05
C LYS A 97 -22.04 6.28 4.67
N MET A 98 -22.09 7.46 5.27
CA MET A 98 -21.08 8.50 5.05
C MET A 98 -19.67 8.06 5.48
N ILE A 99 -19.55 7.32 6.58
CA ILE A 99 -18.26 6.78 7.05
C ILE A 99 -17.70 5.77 6.04
N ASP A 100 -18.56 4.90 5.48
CA ASP A 100 -18.15 3.94 4.45
C ASP A 100 -17.69 4.64 3.17
N ASP A 101 -18.44 5.65 2.72
CA ASP A 101 -18.07 6.48 1.56
C ASP A 101 -16.73 7.20 1.79
N ASP A 102 -16.52 7.74 3.00
CA ASP A 102 -15.25 8.39 3.38
C ASP A 102 -14.09 7.40 3.39
N PHE A 103 -14.27 6.17 3.88
CA PHE A 103 -13.25 5.13 3.82
C PHE A 103 -12.88 4.77 2.38
N VAL A 104 -13.87 4.58 1.51
CA VAL A 104 -13.63 4.26 0.09
C VAL A 104 -12.86 5.38 -0.60
N ARG A 105 -13.26 6.64 -0.37
CA ARG A 105 -12.61 7.80 -0.97
C ARG A 105 -11.20 8.02 -0.43
N ALA A 106 -11.00 7.90 0.88
CA ALA A 106 -9.70 8.03 1.52
C ALA A 106 -8.74 6.90 1.08
N ARG A 107 -9.22 5.66 0.98
CA ARG A 107 -8.44 4.51 0.52
C ARG A 107 -8.02 4.68 -0.94
N THR A 108 -8.94 5.13 -1.79
CA THR A 108 -8.64 5.41 -3.20
C THR A 108 -7.54 6.47 -3.33
N ALA A 109 -7.67 7.58 -2.60
CA ALA A 109 -6.65 8.63 -2.59
C ALA A 109 -5.28 8.12 -2.06
N LEU A 110 -5.29 7.34 -0.98
CA LEU A 110 -4.07 6.75 -0.43
C LEU A 110 -3.38 5.81 -1.43
N ARG A 111 -4.13 4.93 -2.09
CA ARG A 111 -3.58 4.02 -3.12
C ARG A 111 -2.97 4.79 -4.29
N SER A 112 -3.62 5.87 -4.74
CA SER A 112 -3.08 6.74 -5.80
C SER A 112 -1.79 7.43 -5.37
N PHE A 113 -1.74 7.99 -4.15
CA PHE A 113 -0.50 8.54 -3.58
C PHE A 113 0.61 7.49 -3.53
N MET A 114 0.33 6.31 -3.00
CA MET A 114 1.30 5.21 -2.91
C MET A 114 1.80 4.77 -4.28
N SER A 115 0.92 4.75 -5.28
CA SER A 115 1.28 4.41 -6.66
C SER A 115 2.21 5.46 -7.27
N GLU A 116 1.90 6.75 -7.14
CA GLU A 116 2.78 7.81 -7.66
C GLU A 116 4.14 7.82 -6.95
N MET A 117 4.16 7.61 -5.62
CA MET A 117 5.41 7.47 -4.86
C MET A 117 6.22 6.24 -5.28
N ASN A 118 5.56 5.10 -5.52
CA ASN A 118 6.22 3.88 -6.02
C ASN A 118 6.92 4.13 -7.36
N HIS A 119 6.20 4.72 -8.32
CA HIS A 119 6.75 5.04 -9.64
C HIS A 119 7.91 6.03 -9.52
N TRP A 120 7.73 7.11 -8.76
CA TRP A 120 8.78 8.09 -8.53
C TRP A 120 10.04 7.47 -7.91
N GLU A 121 9.90 6.61 -6.89
CA GLU A 121 11.05 5.94 -6.26
C GLU A 121 11.77 5.03 -7.25
N LYS A 122 11.05 4.20 -8.02
CA LYS A 122 11.64 3.29 -9.01
C LYS A 122 12.40 4.05 -10.10
N ASP A 123 11.77 5.09 -10.66
CA ASP A 123 12.34 5.85 -11.76
C ASP A 123 13.54 6.68 -11.31
N PHE A 124 13.43 7.38 -10.18
CA PHE A 124 14.54 8.15 -9.64
C PHE A 124 15.72 7.26 -9.27
N TYR A 125 15.45 6.14 -8.62
CA TYR A 125 16.49 5.18 -8.23
C TYR A 125 17.25 4.65 -9.45
N LYS A 126 16.51 4.25 -10.50
CA LYS A 126 17.10 3.77 -11.76
C LYS A 126 17.95 4.85 -12.44
N GLN A 127 17.43 6.07 -12.58
CA GLN A 127 18.15 7.18 -13.22
C GLN A 127 19.41 7.55 -12.45
N LYS A 128 19.30 7.68 -11.12
CA LYS A 128 20.43 8.02 -10.26
C LYS A 128 21.51 6.94 -10.27
N ARG A 129 21.12 5.66 -10.22
CA ARG A 129 22.06 4.54 -10.33
C ARG A 129 22.80 4.58 -11.68
N SER A 130 22.09 4.73 -12.79
CA SER A 130 22.71 4.79 -14.13
C SER A 130 23.67 5.98 -14.28
N ALA A 131 23.31 7.16 -13.77
CA ALA A 131 24.18 8.33 -13.81
C ALA A 131 25.47 8.12 -13.01
N LEU A 132 25.35 7.55 -11.81
CA LEU A 132 26.51 7.22 -10.96
C LEU A 132 27.41 6.15 -11.60
N GLU A 133 26.84 5.09 -12.17
CA GLU A 133 27.59 4.04 -12.88
C GLU A 133 28.30 4.58 -14.14
N GLY A 134 27.68 5.56 -14.81
CA GLY A 134 28.28 6.28 -15.94
C GLY A 134 29.28 7.38 -15.55
N GLY A 135 29.48 7.65 -14.26
CA GLY A 135 30.35 8.73 -13.77
C GLY A 135 29.85 10.14 -14.11
N LEU A 136 28.54 10.30 -14.34
CA LEU A 136 27.89 11.57 -14.67
C LEU A 136 27.54 12.36 -13.42
N ASP A 137 27.41 13.68 -13.57
CA ASP A 137 26.80 14.52 -12.54
C ASP A 137 25.33 14.14 -12.35
N VAL A 138 24.91 14.07 -11.09
CA VAL A 138 23.54 13.71 -10.69
C VAL A 138 22.68 14.93 -10.36
N SER A 139 23.24 16.15 -10.39
CA SER A 139 22.53 17.37 -10.00
C SER A 139 21.25 17.59 -10.82
N GLU A 140 21.31 17.39 -12.15
CA GLU A 140 20.12 17.49 -13.02
C GLU A 140 19.08 16.40 -12.70
N VAL A 141 19.52 15.18 -12.42
CA VAL A 141 18.63 14.06 -12.03
C VAL A 141 17.93 14.37 -10.71
N ASP A 142 18.66 14.90 -9.73
CA ASP A 142 18.14 15.29 -8.43
C ASP A 142 17.14 16.45 -8.54
N ASP A 143 17.43 17.46 -9.39
CA ASP A 143 16.52 18.59 -9.62
C ASP A 143 15.21 18.16 -10.31
N CYS A 144 15.30 17.31 -11.33
CA CYS A 144 14.13 16.73 -11.99
C CYS A 144 13.29 15.90 -11.01
N ALA A 145 13.93 15.04 -10.22
CA ALA A 145 13.26 14.21 -9.23
C ALA A 145 12.58 15.04 -8.14
N ARG A 146 13.23 16.12 -7.68
CA ARG A 146 12.66 17.06 -6.70
C ARG A 146 11.42 17.75 -7.23
N LYS A 147 11.44 18.22 -8.47
CA LYS A 147 10.26 18.84 -9.12
C LYS A 147 9.11 17.85 -9.23
N ALA A 148 9.38 16.62 -9.65
CA ALA A 148 8.38 15.57 -9.73
C ALA A 148 7.78 15.25 -8.34
N LEU A 149 8.62 15.09 -7.31
CA LEU A 149 8.17 14.83 -5.94
C LEU A 149 7.35 16.00 -5.36
N SER A 150 7.73 17.25 -5.65
CA SER A 150 6.96 18.43 -5.24
C SER A 150 5.53 18.38 -5.80
N GLY A 151 5.39 18.02 -7.07
CA GLY A 151 4.08 17.87 -7.71
C GLY A 151 3.22 16.77 -7.06
N ILE A 152 3.83 15.65 -6.65
CA ILE A 152 3.14 14.59 -5.90
C ILE A 152 2.66 15.14 -4.54
N PHE A 153 3.52 15.87 -3.83
CA PHE A 153 3.18 16.42 -2.51
C PHE A 153 2.09 17.48 -2.57
N GLU A 154 2.12 18.34 -3.59
CA GLU A 154 1.08 19.36 -3.82
C GLU A 154 -0.31 18.74 -4.05
N ARG A 155 -0.37 17.61 -4.76
CA ARG A 155 -1.62 16.88 -5.02
C ARG A 155 -2.13 16.12 -3.79
N TRP A 156 -1.23 15.38 -3.14
CA TRP A 156 -1.64 14.30 -2.24
C TRP A 156 -1.40 14.57 -0.77
N THR A 157 -0.71 15.65 -0.40
CA THR A 157 -0.30 15.88 0.99
C THR A 157 -0.82 17.21 1.51
N LEU A 158 -1.14 17.26 2.80
CA LEU A 158 -1.28 18.52 3.50
C LEU A 158 0.11 19.04 3.84
N GLN A 159 0.36 20.32 3.58
CA GLN A 159 1.67 20.90 3.82
C GLN A 159 2.08 20.74 5.28
N ASP A 160 3.20 20.05 5.49
CA ASP A 160 3.77 19.80 6.80
C ASP A 160 5.29 19.91 6.72
N LYS A 161 5.92 20.43 7.78
CA LYS A 161 7.38 20.60 7.80
C LYS A 161 8.12 19.26 7.70
N ALA A 162 7.52 18.15 8.17
CA ALA A 162 8.16 16.84 8.10
C ALA A 162 8.12 16.26 6.67
N SER A 163 7.10 16.56 5.86
CA SER A 163 7.09 16.11 4.45
C SER A 163 8.16 16.83 3.63
N GLN A 164 8.45 18.09 3.92
CA GLN A 164 9.52 18.85 3.24
C GLN A 164 10.92 18.23 3.37
N GLY A 165 11.19 17.43 4.41
CA GLY A 165 12.47 16.74 4.56
C GLY A 165 12.82 15.85 3.37
N ARG A 166 11.82 15.16 2.82
CA ARG A 166 11.96 14.27 1.64
C ARG A 166 12.35 15.03 0.38
N LEU A 167 11.92 16.29 0.24
CA LEU A 167 12.31 17.15 -0.88
C LEU A 167 13.78 17.61 -0.79
N ILE A 168 14.38 17.52 0.39
CA ILE A 168 15.79 17.88 0.61
C ILE A 168 16.69 16.67 0.39
N ASP A 169 16.35 15.52 0.98
CA ASP A 169 17.18 14.31 0.91
C ASP A 169 16.93 13.44 -0.32
N LEU A 170 15.78 13.60 -0.98
CA LEU A 170 15.32 12.77 -2.10
C LEU A 170 15.43 11.27 -1.78
N GLY A 171 15.15 10.88 -0.53
CA GLY A 171 15.26 9.50 -0.09
C GLY A 171 14.42 8.57 -0.98
N CYS A 172 15.03 7.49 -1.47
CA CYS A 172 14.36 6.41 -2.19
C CYS A 172 14.94 5.06 -1.76
N SER A 173 14.15 4.00 -1.94
CA SER A 173 14.53 2.64 -1.58
C SER A 173 14.43 1.72 -2.80
N ASP A 174 15.26 0.68 -2.82
CA ASP A 174 15.14 -0.45 -3.74
C ASP A 174 15.20 -1.73 -2.89
N PRO A 175 14.08 -2.44 -2.68
CA PRO A 175 12.75 -2.21 -3.26
C PRO A 175 12.04 -0.94 -2.72
N PRO A 176 11.06 -0.36 -3.45
CA PRO A 176 10.39 0.88 -3.06
C PRO A 176 9.68 0.80 -1.72
N THR A 177 9.55 1.97 -1.08
CA THR A 177 8.92 2.15 0.23
C THR A 177 7.41 1.97 0.18
N TYR A 178 6.78 2.25 -0.96
CA TYR A 178 5.35 2.12 -1.15
C TYR A 178 5.11 1.10 -2.24
N ASP A 179 4.27 0.10 -2.00
CA ASP A 179 3.80 -0.80 -3.05
C ASP A 179 2.30 -1.09 -2.85
N PRO A 180 1.40 -0.33 -3.48
CA PRO A 180 -0.04 -0.51 -3.27
C PRO A 180 -0.58 -1.85 -3.79
N GLU A 181 0.21 -2.60 -4.58
CA GLU A 181 -0.19 -3.90 -5.08
C GLU A 181 0.17 -5.02 -4.10
N THR A 182 1.30 -4.90 -3.40
CA THR A 182 1.76 -5.94 -2.48
C THR A 182 1.61 -5.60 -1.00
N ASP A 183 1.58 -4.32 -0.63
CA ASP A 183 1.43 -3.89 0.77
C ASP A 183 0.02 -4.23 1.28
N VAL A 184 -0.06 -4.66 2.54
CA VAL A 184 -1.31 -5.12 3.15
C VAL A 184 -1.88 -4.03 4.04
N GLU A 185 -3.17 -3.73 3.87
CA GLU A 185 -3.94 -2.93 4.84
C GLU A 185 -4.39 -3.84 5.99
N ASP A 186 -3.75 -3.70 7.15
CA ASP A 186 -4.07 -4.47 8.35
C ASP A 186 -5.26 -3.87 9.13
N GLY A 187 -5.65 -2.62 8.84
CA GLY A 187 -6.81 -1.99 9.46
C GLY A 187 -7.06 -0.55 9.03
N VAL A 188 -8.28 -0.09 9.28
CA VAL A 188 -8.74 1.30 9.04
C VAL A 188 -9.59 1.79 10.21
N GLU A 189 -9.38 3.04 10.61
CA GLU A 189 -10.12 3.69 11.69
C GLU A 189 -10.56 5.09 11.25
N SER A 190 -11.76 5.53 11.67
CA SER A 190 -12.18 6.94 11.55
C SER A 190 -12.14 7.59 12.92
N THR A 191 -11.45 8.72 13.04
CA THR A 191 -11.38 9.49 14.30
C THR A 191 -11.29 10.97 14.00
N GLY A 192 -12.24 11.76 14.53
CA GLY A 192 -12.16 13.23 14.47
C GLY A 192 -12.15 13.81 13.06
N GLY A 193 -12.85 13.17 12.10
CA GLY A 193 -12.87 13.60 10.69
C GLY A 193 -11.61 13.19 9.90
N GLU A 194 -10.78 12.31 10.47
CA GLU A 194 -9.62 11.72 9.82
C GLU A 194 -9.83 10.22 9.63
N VAL A 195 -9.22 9.68 8.59
CA VAL A 195 -9.16 8.24 8.34
C VAL A 195 -7.72 7.80 8.52
N VAL A 196 -7.52 6.76 9.30
CA VAL A 196 -6.20 6.24 9.66
C VAL A 196 -6.07 4.83 9.14
N PHE A 197 -5.11 4.62 8.24
CA PHE A 197 -4.80 3.31 7.67
C PHE A 197 -3.55 2.73 8.35
N ILE A 198 -3.61 1.44 8.69
CA ILE A 198 -2.45 0.65 9.12
C ILE A 198 -1.99 -0.17 7.92
N ILE A 199 -0.84 0.17 7.38
CA ILE A 199 -0.26 -0.46 6.20
C ILE A 199 1.01 -1.21 6.62
N ARG A 200 1.09 -2.48 6.24
CA ARG A 200 2.26 -3.32 6.46
C ARG A 200 2.95 -3.64 5.13
N GLN A 201 4.21 -3.25 5.05
CA GLN A 201 5.05 -3.61 3.92
C GLN A 201 5.27 -5.11 3.87
N THR A 202 5.18 -5.68 2.67
CA THR A 202 5.45 -7.11 2.45
C THR A 202 6.83 -7.39 1.89
N VAL A 203 7.51 -6.36 1.39
CA VAL A 203 8.84 -6.43 0.80
C VAL A 203 9.73 -5.32 1.39
N GLY A 204 11.06 -5.49 1.34
CA GLY A 204 12.00 -4.49 1.83
C GLY A 204 12.13 -4.49 3.36
N MET A 205 11.83 -3.36 4.00
CA MET A 205 12.01 -3.19 5.45
C MET A 205 10.93 -3.86 6.31
N LEU A 206 9.83 -4.33 5.71
CA LEU A 206 8.71 -4.94 6.42
C LEU A 206 8.13 -4.01 7.51
N ALA A 207 8.17 -2.70 7.27
CA ALA A 207 7.71 -1.72 8.23
C ALA A 207 6.17 -1.72 8.33
N ILE A 208 5.68 -1.51 9.55
CA ILE A 208 4.27 -1.20 9.79
C ILE A 208 4.16 0.31 9.92
N SER A 209 3.40 0.90 9.01
CA SER A 209 3.16 2.33 8.93
C SER A 209 1.70 2.64 9.26
N ARG A 210 1.51 3.78 9.91
CA ARG A 210 0.21 4.40 10.11
C ARG A 210 0.14 5.66 9.27
N ILE A 211 -0.83 5.72 8.36
CA ILE A 211 -1.02 6.85 7.46
C ILE A 211 -2.34 7.52 7.80
N THR A 212 -2.26 8.77 8.24
CA THR A 212 -3.44 9.58 8.56
C THR A 212 -3.81 10.40 7.34
N MET A 213 -5.02 10.17 6.84
CA MET A 213 -5.68 10.92 5.78
C MET A 213 -6.65 11.91 6.41
N LYS A 214 -6.73 13.11 5.84
CA LYS A 214 -7.70 14.13 6.24
C LYS A 214 -8.43 14.64 5.01
N ASN A 215 -9.73 14.84 5.14
CA ASN A 215 -10.51 15.53 4.12
C ASN A 215 -10.21 17.04 4.19
N ASP A 216 -9.79 17.60 3.06
CA ASP A 216 -9.52 19.01 2.86
C ASP A 216 -10.32 19.50 1.67
N ALA A 217 -11.38 20.28 1.95
CA ALA A 217 -12.31 20.79 0.95
C ALA A 217 -12.89 19.73 -0.01
N GLY A 218 -13.15 18.52 0.49
CA GLY A 218 -13.68 17.42 -0.31
C GLY A 218 -12.60 16.51 -0.91
N GLU A 219 -11.31 16.83 -0.81
CA GLU A 219 -10.21 15.99 -1.27
C GLU A 219 -9.52 15.28 -0.10
N TRP A 220 -9.22 14.00 -0.25
CA TRP A 220 -8.50 13.25 0.77
C TRP A 220 -7.00 13.35 0.55
N ARG A 221 -6.29 13.88 1.55
CA ARG A 221 -4.84 14.11 1.49
C ARG A 221 -4.13 13.50 2.70
N VAL A 222 -2.89 13.07 2.50
CA VAL A 222 -2.01 12.55 3.54
C VAL A 222 -1.62 13.68 4.48
N ARG A 223 -2.01 13.57 5.74
CA ARG A 223 -1.64 14.52 6.81
C ARG A 223 -0.30 14.15 7.43
N LYS A 224 -0.09 12.86 7.70
CA LYS A 224 1.14 12.36 8.32
C LYS A 224 1.31 10.85 8.10
N LYS A 225 2.56 10.43 8.16
CA LYS A 225 2.98 9.03 8.26
C LYS A 225 3.74 8.81 9.55
N GLU A 226 3.47 7.69 10.19
CA GLU A 226 4.18 7.21 11.36
C GLU A 226 4.60 5.76 11.12
N PHE A 227 5.67 5.30 11.77
CA PHE A 227 6.05 3.89 11.78
C PHE A 227 6.22 3.41 13.22
N ILE A 228 6.11 2.11 13.43
CA ILE A 228 6.41 1.51 14.73
C ILE A 228 7.93 1.39 14.90
N ASN A 229 8.48 2.03 15.93
CA ASN A 229 9.90 1.91 16.24
C ASN A 229 10.21 0.62 17.03
N PHE A 230 11.50 0.36 17.27
CA PHE A 230 11.97 -0.81 18.01
C PHE A 230 11.49 -0.88 19.47
N LYS A 231 10.99 0.22 20.04
CA LYS A 231 10.37 0.26 21.38
C LYS A 231 8.85 0.03 21.33
N GLY A 232 8.30 -0.35 20.18
CA GLY A 232 6.87 -0.52 19.97
C GLY A 232 6.08 0.79 19.97
N LYS A 233 6.74 1.94 19.80
CA LYS A 233 6.09 3.26 19.83
C LYS A 233 5.96 3.82 18.42
N TRP A 234 4.83 4.47 18.16
CA TRP A 234 4.63 5.22 16.93
C TRP A 234 5.53 6.45 16.88
N GLN A 235 6.25 6.60 15.78
CA GLN A 235 7.15 7.71 15.54
C GLN A 235 6.84 8.34 14.18
N ARG A 236 6.81 9.68 14.13
CA ARG A 236 6.60 10.42 12.88
C ARG A 236 7.74 10.15 11.90
N SER A 237 7.37 9.86 10.66
CA SER A 237 8.26 9.69 9.53
C SER A 237 8.15 10.87 8.57
N VAL A 238 9.19 11.05 7.77
CA VAL A 238 9.03 11.72 6.47
C VAL A 238 8.11 10.89 5.57
N LEU A 239 7.32 11.57 4.74
CA LEU A 239 6.44 10.94 3.74
C LEU A 239 7.27 10.32 2.62
#